data_AF-A0A914F2X8-F1
#
_entry.id   AF-A0A914F2X8-F1
#
_cell.length_a   1.000
_cell.length_b   1.000
_cell.length_c   1.000
_cell.angle_alpha   90.00
_cell.angle_beta   90.00
_cell.angle_gamma   90.00
#
_symmetry.space_group_name_H-M   'P 1'
#
loop_
_entity.id
_entity.type
_entity.pdbx_description
1 polymer ?
#
loop_
_entity_poly.entity_id
_entity_poly.type
_entity_poly.pdbx_seq_one_letter_code
_entity_poly.pdbx_strand_id
1 'polypeptide(L)'
;MEYNIINAGGRRIGWAIKTTSMKRLGVDPPCGVLDSKEAVLMAVSCDSFQFGAEDTNSDRITIEWTNTPDGAAKQFCCEWFQADGIVRRKNLPIEYNH
;
A
#
# COMPACT_ATOMS: atom_id res chain seq x y z
N MET A 1 5.99 2.41 12.29
CA MET A 1 6.79 2.98 11.20
C MET A 1 5.88 3.83 10.33
N GLU A 2 6.36 4.95 9.80
CA GLU A 2 5.56 5.83 8.95
C GLU A 2 6.19 5.96 7.57
N TYR A 3 5.34 5.97 6.54
CA TYR A 3 5.74 6.13 5.15
C TYR A 3 4.97 7.28 4.52
N ASN A 4 5.68 8.15 3.81
CA ASN A 4 5.05 9.19 3.00
C ASN A 4 4.85 8.68 1.57
N ILE A 5 3.60 8.50 1.15
CA ILE A 5 3.23 8.09 -0.21
C ILE A 5 2.85 9.33 -0.99
N ILE A 6 3.60 9.64 -2.05
CA ILE A 6 3.38 10.83 -2.89
C ILE A 6 3.00 10.40 -4.30
N ASN A 7 1.89 10.92 -4.82
CA ASN A 7 1.54 10.79 -6.22
C ASN A 7 2.37 11.78 -7.06
N ALA A 8 3.53 11.34 -7.53
CA ALA A 8 4.36 12.15 -8.42
C ALA A 8 3.79 12.30 -9.84
N GLY A 9 2.74 11.56 -10.20
CA GLY A 9 2.11 11.59 -11.52
C GLY A 9 1.26 12.85 -11.78
N GLY A 10 0.71 12.94 -12.99
CA GLY A 10 -0.20 14.01 -13.40
C GLY A 10 -1.69 13.65 -13.35
N ARG A 11 -2.02 12.39 -13.04
CA ARG A 11 -3.40 11.88 -12.95
C ARG A 11 -3.70 11.42 -11.53
N ARG A 12 -4.98 11.47 -11.15
CA ARG A 12 -5.47 10.89 -9.89
C ARG A 12 -5.28 9.37 -9.92
N ILE A 13 -4.86 8.81 -8.79
CA ILE A 13 -4.65 7.37 -8.62
C ILE A 13 -5.47 6.84 -7.45
N GLY A 14 -5.97 5.61 -7.60
CA GLY A 14 -6.37 4.78 -6.48
C GLY A 14 -5.17 3.93 -6.05
N TRP A 15 -4.92 3.81 -4.75
CA TRP A 15 -3.83 3.01 -4.20
C TRP A 15 -4.34 2.09 -3.10
N ALA A 16 -3.71 0.93 -2.96
CA ALA A 16 -4.00 -0.06 -1.92
C ALA A 16 -2.72 -0.76 -1.46
N ILE A 17 -2.73 -1.20 -0.21
CA ILE A 17 -1.62 -1.88 0.43
C ILE A 17 -1.95 -3.35 0.60
N LYS A 18 -0.96 -4.20 0.33
CA LYS A 18 -0.98 -5.62 0.65
C LYS A 18 0.21 -5.93 1.55
N THR A 19 0.02 -6.80 2.53
CA THR A 19 1.10 -7.34 3.35
C THR A 19 1.12 -8.86 3.22
N THR A 20 2.30 -9.47 3.35
CA THR A 20 2.45 -10.93 3.41
C THR A 20 2.03 -11.51 4.74
N SER A 21 2.14 -10.74 5.82
CA SER A 21 1.81 -11.16 7.19
C SER A 21 0.73 -10.26 7.79
N MET A 22 -0.53 -10.50 7.42
CA MET A 22 -1.69 -9.72 7.90
C MET A 22 -1.96 -9.86 9.40
N LYS A 23 -1.45 -10.92 10.05
CA LYS A 23 -1.61 -11.12 11.50
C LYS A 23 -0.65 -10.28 12.33
N ARG A 24 0.46 -9.85 11.74
CA ARG A 24 1.53 -9.12 12.43
C ARG A 24 1.61 -7.67 11.99
N LEU A 25 1.37 -7.42 10.69
CA LEU A 25 1.53 -6.10 10.09
C LEU A 25 0.17 -5.45 9.91
N GLY A 26 -0.08 -4.39 10.67
CA GLY A 26 -1.21 -3.49 10.48
C GLY A 26 -0.81 -2.29 9.63
N VAL A 27 -1.72 -1.80 8.77
CA VAL A 27 -1.48 -0.64 7.91
C VAL A 27 -2.67 0.31 7.97
N ASP A 28 -2.41 1.60 8.17
CA ASP A 28 -3.44 2.65 8.21
C ASP A 28 -2.96 3.97 7.57
N PRO A 29 -3.69 4.55 6.60
CA PRO A 29 -4.80 3.93 5.88
C PRO A 29 -4.32 2.78 4.97
N PRO A 30 -5.10 1.69 4.79
CA PRO A 30 -4.71 0.56 3.94
C PRO A 30 -4.94 0.82 2.44
N CYS A 31 -5.74 1.83 2.10
CA CYS A 31 -6.02 2.24 0.74
C CYS A 31 -6.52 3.69 0.70
N GLY A 32 -6.56 4.26 -0.50
CA GLY A 32 -7.07 5.62 -0.67
C GLY A 32 -6.99 6.11 -2.11
N VAL A 33 -7.24 7.40 -2.27
CA VAL A 33 -7.16 8.10 -3.55
C VAL A 33 -6.25 9.31 -3.38
N LEU A 34 -5.28 9.46 -4.27
CA LEU A 34 -4.36 10.59 -4.31
C LEU A 34 -4.55 11.36 -5.61
N ASP A 35 -4.86 12.64 -5.49
CA ASP A 35 -4.78 13.60 -6.59
C ASP A 35 -3.33 13.75 -7.06
N SER A 36 -3.17 14.39 -8.22
CA SER A 36 -1.84 14.77 -8.73
C SER A 36 -1.09 15.57 -7.66
N LYS A 37 0.14 15.15 -7.35
CA LYS A 37 1.04 15.76 -6.35
C LYS A 37 0.58 15.69 -4.90
N GLU A 38 -0.52 15.02 -4.61
CA GLU A 38 -0.98 14.79 -3.24
C GLU A 38 -0.10 13.74 -2.54
N ALA A 39 -0.02 13.86 -1.22
CA ALA A 39 0.69 12.95 -0.35
C ALA A 39 -0.21 12.46 0.78
N VAL A 40 0.06 11.25 1.27
CA VAL A 40 -0.57 10.68 2.46
C VAL A 40 0.47 10.02 3.34
N LEU A 41 0.32 10.20 4.64
CA LEU A 41 1.12 9.52 5.64
C LEU A 41 0.44 8.18 5.95
N MET A 42 1.17 7.09 5.75
CA MET A 42 0.73 5.73 6.03
C MET A 42 1.52 5.19 7.22
N ALA A 43 0.82 4.81 8.28
CA ALA A 43 1.38 4.10 9.42
C ALA A 43 1.40 2.59 9.16
N VAL A 44 2.50 1.96 9.56
CA VAL A 44 2.67 0.52 9.63
C VAL A 44 2.98 0.15 11.08
N SER A 45 2.15 -0.71 11.64
CA SER A 45 2.34 -1.32 12.96
C SER A 45 2.85 -2.75 12.79
N CYS A 46 3.59 -3.21 13.79
CA CYS A 46 4.09 -4.58 13.87
C CYS A 46 3.77 -5.10 15.28
N ASP A 47 2.86 -6.06 15.36
CA ASP A 47 2.50 -6.70 16.62
C ASP A 47 3.67 -7.53 17.15
N SER A 48 3.72 -7.72 18.47
CA SER A 48 4.73 -8.56 19.10
C SER A 48 4.63 -10.00 18.62
N PHE A 49 5.77 -10.60 18.27
CA PHE A 49 5.85 -11.98 17.83
C PHE A 49 7.20 -12.59 18.26
N GLN A 50 7.33 -13.91 18.21
CA GLN A 50 8.57 -14.59 18.53
C GLN A 50 9.47 -14.67 17.28
N PHE A 51 10.53 -13.86 17.26
CA PHE A 51 11.51 -13.89 16.17
C PHE A 51 12.21 -15.27 16.09
N GLY A 52 12.32 -15.82 14.87
CA GLY A 52 12.89 -17.15 14.61
C GLY A 52 11.91 -18.33 14.72
N ALA A 53 10.70 -18.13 15.29
CA ALA A 53 9.63 -19.13 15.26
C ALA A 53 8.77 -19.04 13.98
N GLU A 54 8.78 -17.88 13.32
CA GLU A 54 8.02 -17.59 12.11
C GLU A 54 8.98 -17.22 10.96
N ASP A 55 8.61 -17.55 9.72
CA ASP A 55 9.36 -17.08 8.54
C ASP A 55 9.16 -15.57 8.37
N THR A 56 10.22 -14.81 8.58
CA THR A 56 10.25 -13.35 8.43
C THR A 56 11.01 -12.89 7.19
N ASN A 57 11.69 -13.81 6.48
CA ASN A 57 12.61 -13.45 5.39
C ASN A 57 11.88 -13.02 4.12
N SER A 58 10.61 -13.42 3.99
CA SER A 58 9.76 -13.12 2.83
C SER A 58 8.81 -11.95 3.07
N ASP A 59 8.88 -11.31 4.25
CA ASP A 59 7.98 -10.24 4.64
C ASP A 59 8.16 -9.00 3.78
N ARG A 60 7.03 -8.50 3.27
CA ARG A 60 7.01 -7.29 2.45
C ARG A 60 5.68 -6.56 2.55
N ILE A 61 5.76 -5.25 2.35
CA ILE A 61 4.62 -4.40 2.05
C ILE A 61 4.61 -4.16 0.54
N THR A 62 3.48 -4.39 -0.09
CA THR A 62 3.28 -4.09 -1.50
C THR A 62 2.30 -2.93 -1.63
N ILE A 63 2.73 -1.86 -2.26
CA ILE A 63 1.87 -0.74 -2.67
C ILE A 63 1.44 -1.01 -4.10
N GLU A 64 0.15 -1.13 -4.36
CA GLU A 64 -0.41 -1.20 -5.71
C GLU A 64 -1.19 0.07 -6.01
N TRP A 65 -1.10 0.56 -7.25
CA TRP A 65 -1.88 1.72 -7.68
C TRP A 65 -2.23 1.67 -9.15
N THR A 66 -3.33 2.32 -9.50
CA THR A 66 -3.84 2.47 -10.86
C THR A 66 -4.41 3.86 -11.04
N ASN A 67 -4.48 4.34 -12.28
CA ASN A 67 -5.18 5.59 -12.56
C ASN A 67 -6.68 5.39 -12.29
N THR A 68 -7.34 6.37 -11.70
CA THR A 68 -8.80 6.31 -11.55
C THR A 68 -9.48 6.48 -12.92
N PRO A 69 -10.66 5.89 -13.14
CA PRO A 69 -11.48 6.20 -14.30
C PRO A 69 -11.80 7.71 -14.37
N ASP A 70 -12.04 8.22 -15.58
CA ASP A 70 -12.40 9.62 -15.79
C ASP A 70 -13.74 9.92 -15.08
N GLY A 71 -13.80 11.03 -14.34
CA GLY A 71 -14.99 11.43 -13.57
C GLY A 71 -15.21 10.67 -12.27
N ALA A 72 -14.34 9.75 -11.89
CA ALA A 72 -14.46 9.03 -10.62
C ALA A 72 -14.39 9.98 -9.41
N ALA A 73 -15.29 9.75 -8.44
CA ALA A 73 -15.25 10.43 -7.14
C ALA A 73 -13.92 10.15 -6.41
N LYS A 74 -13.55 11.02 -5.47
CA LYS A 74 -12.39 10.82 -4.59
C LYS A 74 -12.72 9.81 -3.48
N GLN A 75 -13.16 8.63 -3.88
CA GLN A 75 -13.49 7.51 -3.01
C GLN A 75 -12.89 6.26 -3.63
N PHE A 76 -12.11 5.52 -2.83
CA PHE A 76 -11.44 4.32 -3.32
C PHE A 76 -12.45 3.26 -3.77
N CYS A 77 -12.19 2.61 -4.91
CA CYS A 77 -12.93 1.45 -5.38
C CYS A 77 -11.96 0.33 -5.76
N CYS A 78 -12.12 -0.85 -5.17
CA CYS A 78 -11.26 -2.00 -5.42
C CYS A 78 -11.41 -2.57 -6.85
N GLU A 79 -12.55 -2.34 -7.51
CA GLU A 79 -12.81 -2.80 -8.88
C GLU A 79 -11.86 -2.18 -9.91
N TRP A 80 -11.29 -1.00 -9.62
CA TRP A 80 -10.29 -0.37 -10.50
C TRP A 80 -9.04 -1.23 -10.71
N PHE A 81 -8.78 -2.18 -9.81
CA PHE A 81 -7.66 -3.12 -9.88
C PHE A 81 -8.00 -4.41 -10.64
N GLN A 82 -9.27 -4.61 -10.98
CA GLN A 82 -9.76 -5.77 -11.72
C GLN A 82 -10.09 -5.44 -13.18
N ALA A 83 -10.29 -4.16 -13.49
CA ALA A 83 -10.50 -3.68 -14.86
C ALA A 83 -9.24 -3.85 -15.73
N ASP A 84 -9.39 -3.71 -17.05
CA ASP A 84 -8.31 -3.77 -18.06
C ASP A 84 -7.25 -2.66 -17.94
N GLY A 85 -7.28 -1.87 -16.87
CA GLY A 85 -6.31 -0.82 -16.59
C GLY A 85 -4.94 -1.36 -16.16
N ILE A 86 -3.90 -0.56 -16.37
CA ILE A 86 -2.54 -0.91 -15.93
C ILE A 86 -2.42 -0.70 -14.41
N VAL A 87 -2.34 -1.79 -13.65
CA VAL A 87 -1.97 -1.77 -12.23
C VAL A 87 -0.45 -1.77 -12.10
N ARG A 88 0.08 -0.76 -11.41
CA ARG A 88 1.49 -0.68 -11.03
C ARG A 88 1.66 -1.15 -9.59
N ARG A 89 2.84 -1.67 -9.27
CA ARG A 89 3.17 -2.14 -7.92
C ARG A 89 4.60 -1.82 -7.51
N LYS A 90 4.82 -1.58 -6.22
CA LYS A 90 6.13 -1.42 -5.60
C LYS A 90 6.18 -2.28 -4.34
N ASN A 91 7.22 -3.12 -4.25
CA ASN A 91 7.47 -3.95 -3.07
C ASN A 91 8.49 -3.25 -2.17
N LEU A 92 8.20 -3.22 -0.88
CA LEU A 92 9.07 -2.76 0.19
C LEU A 92 9.37 -3.99 1.06
N PRO A 93 10.55 -4.62 0.93
CA PRO A 93 10.94 -5.71 1.81
C PRO A 93 11.05 -5.20 3.25
N ILE A 94 10.70 -6.04 4.22
CA ILE A 94 10.82 -5.75 5.64
C ILE A 94 12.06 -6.46 6.17
N GLU A 95 12.93 -5.70 6.83
CA GLU A 95 14.08 -6.22 7.54
C GLU A 95 13.85 -6.06 9.05
N TYR A 96 14.04 -7.15 9.79
CA TYR A 96 13.92 -7.17 11.24
C TYR A 96 15.32 -7.10 11.86
N ASN A 97 15.64 -5.95 12.45
CA ASN A 97 16.88 -5.77 13.18
C ASN A 97 16.81 -6.54 14.50
N HIS A 98 17.78 -7.43 14.71
CA HIS A 98 17.94 -8.25 15.91
C HIS A 98 19.31 -8.01 16.53
#